data_AF-A0A2M7I4N6-F1
#
_entry.id   AF-A0A2M7I4N6-F1
#
_cell.length_a   1.000
_cell.length_b   1.000
_cell.length_c   1.000
_cell.angle_alpha   90.00
_cell.angle_beta   90.00
_cell.angle_gamma   90.00
#
_symmetry.space_group_name_H-M   'P 1'
#
loop_
_entity.id
_entity.type
_entity.pdbx_description
1 polymer ?
#
loop_
_entity_poly.entity_id
_entity_poly.type
_entity_poly.pdbx_seq_one_letter_code
_entity_poly.pdbx_strand_id
1 'polypeptide(L)'
;MKKLGLSIFILALVCVFSFKSYAKENITVVGGIYFHSELSSYGNWYKLKGGINVWRPSNVSYDWGPYRNGRWFSTDDGWYWDSDEDYGYIAYHYGRWLYDDYYGWVWVPGSVWAPAWVDWRYDDDYIGWAPLPPYAEFSIGIGISFTNNFHYGYNYWNFVSYTNFCSPNVYNYFASNKFKYRIYSKTKYRNNYSYNRGRVINRGVDL
;
A
#
# COMPACT_ATOMS: atom_id res chain seq x y z
N MET A 1 -11.84 72.30 25.33
CA MET A 1 -11.00 71.77 26.42
C MET A 1 -10.80 70.27 26.23
N LYS A 2 -9.53 69.85 26.13
CA LYS A 2 -8.95 68.54 26.47
C LYS A 2 -9.54 67.25 25.85
N LYS A 3 -8.80 66.74 24.86
CA LYS A 3 -8.35 65.35 24.58
C LYS A 3 -9.13 64.19 25.22
N LEU A 4 -9.49 63.20 24.41
CA LEU A 4 -8.95 61.83 24.52
C LEU A 4 -9.30 61.04 23.24
N GLY A 5 -8.29 60.70 22.44
CA GLY A 5 -8.43 59.71 21.37
C GLY A 5 -8.36 58.31 21.98
N LEU A 6 -9.26 57.44 21.56
CA LEU A 6 -9.21 56.02 21.89
C LEU A 6 -9.03 55.25 20.58
N SER A 7 -7.76 54.97 20.26
CA SER A 7 -7.39 53.99 19.25
C SER A 7 -7.85 52.61 19.68
N ILE A 8 -8.75 52.00 18.92
CA ILE A 8 -9.12 50.59 19.11
C ILE A 8 -8.16 49.75 18.28
N PHE A 9 -7.24 49.09 18.99
CA PHE A 9 -6.34 48.07 18.47
C PHE A 9 -7.10 46.73 18.39
N ILE A 10 -7.26 46.24 17.16
CA ILE A 10 -7.33 44.84 16.68
C ILE A 10 -7.59 43.74 17.72
N LEU A 11 -8.62 42.91 17.47
CA LEU A 11 -8.51 41.47 17.66
C LEU A 11 -9.15 40.75 16.46
N ALA A 12 -8.36 40.55 15.40
CA ALA A 12 -8.69 39.62 14.34
C ALA A 12 -8.59 38.21 14.93
N LEU A 13 -9.73 37.55 15.11
CA LEU A 13 -9.83 36.17 15.55
C LEU A 13 -9.34 35.26 14.41
N VAL A 14 -8.03 35.07 14.29
CA VAL A 14 -7.47 34.03 13.42
C VAL A 14 -7.67 32.71 14.17
N CYS A 15 -8.73 31.98 13.82
CA CYS A 15 -8.88 30.59 14.19
C CYS A 15 -7.78 29.78 13.49
N VAL A 16 -6.61 29.69 14.11
CA VAL A 16 -5.59 28.70 13.76
C VAL A 16 -6.14 27.36 14.21
N PHE A 17 -6.80 26.64 13.29
CA PHE A 17 -7.04 25.21 13.47
C PHE A 17 -5.67 24.53 13.47
N SER A 18 -5.09 24.38 14.66
CA SER A 18 -3.92 23.55 14.86
C SER A 18 -4.37 22.11 14.66
N PHE A 19 -4.16 21.55 13.46
CA PHE A 19 -4.21 20.10 13.28
C PHE A 19 -3.15 19.51 14.21
N LYS A 20 -3.58 18.94 15.35
CA LYS A 20 -2.72 18.07 16.14
C LYS A 20 -2.42 16.87 15.27
N SER A 21 -1.20 16.83 14.72
CA SER A 21 -0.62 15.57 14.27
C SER A 21 -0.49 14.67 15.49
N TYR A 22 -1.35 13.67 15.60
CA TYR A 22 -1.15 12.59 16.56
C TYR A 22 -0.02 11.70 16.02
N ALA A 23 1.22 12.03 16.39
CA ALA A 23 2.30 11.07 16.32
C ALA A 23 1.95 9.93 17.30
N LYS A 24 1.51 8.80 16.77
CA LYS A 24 1.08 7.62 17.53
C LYS A 24 2.30 6.98 18.19
N GLU A 25 2.29 6.92 19.53
CA GLU A 25 3.34 6.35 20.38
C GLU A 25 3.72 4.91 20.01
N ASN A 26 4.93 4.52 20.43
CA ASN A 26 5.56 3.22 20.24
C ASN A 26 4.65 2.04 20.66
N ILE A 27 4.08 1.38 19.66
CA ILE A 27 3.08 0.31 19.78
C ILE A 27 3.72 -1.00 19.29
N THR A 28 4.59 -1.60 20.11
CA THR A 28 5.25 -2.87 19.71
C THR A 28 4.46 -4.11 20.15
N VAL A 29 3.51 -3.98 21.10
CA VAL A 29 2.53 -5.02 21.47
C VAL A 29 1.13 -4.72 20.91
N VAL A 30 0.85 -3.46 20.59
CA VAL A 30 -0.51 -3.01 20.21
C VAL A 30 -0.80 -3.21 18.72
N GLY A 31 0.21 -3.41 17.85
CA GLY A 31 -0.01 -3.55 16.40
C GLY A 31 -0.86 -4.77 16.03
N GLY A 32 -0.57 -5.95 16.60
CA GLY A 32 -1.34 -7.16 16.32
C GLY A 32 -2.79 -7.11 16.83
N ILE A 33 -3.00 -6.58 18.04
CA ILE A 33 -4.33 -6.44 18.63
C ILE A 33 -5.13 -5.36 17.90
N TYR A 34 -4.50 -4.22 17.58
CA TYR A 34 -5.10 -3.13 16.82
C TYR A 34 -5.55 -3.57 15.42
N PHE A 35 -4.67 -4.25 14.66
CA PHE A 35 -5.07 -4.77 13.36
C PHE A 35 -6.23 -5.76 13.47
N HIS A 36 -6.22 -6.62 14.48
CA HIS A 36 -7.29 -7.58 14.70
C HIS A 36 -8.65 -6.91 14.88
N SER A 37 -8.74 -5.90 15.76
CA SER A 37 -9.99 -5.18 16.00
C SER A 37 -10.44 -4.41 14.77
N GLU A 38 -9.55 -3.62 14.15
CA GLU A 38 -9.89 -2.77 13.00
C GLU A 38 -10.32 -3.55 11.76
N LEU A 39 -9.80 -4.76 11.57
CA LEU A 39 -10.09 -5.58 10.38
C LEU A 39 -11.22 -6.59 10.58
N SER A 40 -11.70 -6.78 11.82
CA SER A 40 -12.71 -7.79 12.15
C SER A 40 -14.07 -7.58 11.50
N SER A 41 -14.45 -6.33 11.17
CA SER A 41 -15.70 -6.01 10.48
C SER A 41 -15.64 -6.24 8.98
N TYR A 42 -14.44 -6.29 8.40
CA TYR A 42 -14.21 -6.38 6.95
C TYR A 42 -13.84 -7.78 6.46
N GLY A 43 -13.57 -8.71 7.39
CA GLY A 43 -13.06 -10.03 7.03
C GLY A 43 -12.86 -10.93 8.24
N ASN A 44 -12.26 -12.09 8.00
CA ASN A 44 -12.07 -13.12 9.00
C ASN A 44 -10.59 -13.39 9.25
N TRP A 45 -10.26 -13.67 10.49
CA TRP A 45 -8.94 -14.08 10.92
C TRP A 45 -8.81 -15.60 10.91
N TYR A 46 -7.72 -16.09 10.34
CA TYR A 46 -7.37 -17.51 10.26
C TYR A 46 -5.96 -17.73 10.79
N LYS A 47 -5.64 -19.00 11.04
CA LYS A 47 -4.30 -19.41 11.43
C LYS A 47 -3.78 -20.43 10.42
N LEU A 48 -2.72 -20.06 9.71
CA LEU A 48 -2.07 -20.97 8.76
C LEU A 48 -1.22 -22.01 9.50
N LYS A 49 -0.79 -23.04 8.77
CA LYS A 49 0.19 -24.01 9.26
C LYS A 49 1.44 -23.26 9.72
N GLY A 50 1.98 -23.61 10.88
CA GLY A 50 3.07 -22.88 11.53
C GLY A 50 2.63 -21.76 12.48
N GLY A 51 1.32 -21.57 12.68
CA GLY A 51 0.80 -20.69 13.72
C GLY A 51 0.71 -19.21 13.33
N ILE A 52 0.92 -18.88 12.07
CA ILE A 52 0.86 -17.52 11.54
C ILE A 52 -0.61 -17.08 11.46
N ASN A 53 -0.97 -16.01 12.16
CA ASN A 53 -2.29 -15.41 12.07
C ASN A 53 -2.36 -14.56 10.79
N VAL A 54 -3.40 -14.79 10.00
CA VAL A 54 -3.64 -14.10 8.74
C VAL A 54 -5.08 -13.61 8.69
N TRP A 55 -5.30 -12.53 7.96
CA TRP A 55 -6.63 -11.98 7.74
C TRP A 55 -7.04 -12.15 6.27
N ARG A 56 -8.32 -12.42 6.03
CA ARG A 56 -8.89 -12.53 4.69
C ARG A 56 -10.14 -11.65 4.60
N PRO A 57 -10.24 -10.74 3.62
CA PRO A 57 -11.47 -9.98 3.43
C PRO A 57 -12.65 -10.90 3.11
N SER A 58 -13.83 -10.51 3.59
CA SER A 58 -15.10 -11.16 3.26
C SER A 58 -15.82 -10.38 2.15
N ASN A 59 -16.83 -10.98 1.53
CA ASN A 59 -17.68 -10.34 0.52
C ASN A 59 -16.95 -9.77 -0.71
N VAL A 60 -15.78 -10.35 -1.04
CA VAL A 60 -15.03 -10.00 -2.24
C VAL A 60 -15.46 -10.84 -3.45
N SER A 61 -15.26 -10.32 -4.66
CA SER A 61 -15.55 -11.05 -5.91
C SER A 61 -14.65 -12.28 -6.08
N TYR A 62 -15.06 -13.21 -6.94
CA TYR A 62 -14.28 -14.43 -7.21
C TYR A 62 -12.88 -14.13 -7.80
N ASP A 63 -12.78 -13.09 -8.63
CA ASP A 63 -11.53 -12.67 -9.26
C ASP A 63 -10.75 -11.66 -8.40
N TRP A 64 -11.21 -11.37 -7.19
CA TRP A 64 -10.61 -10.35 -6.34
C TRP A 64 -9.14 -10.65 -6.02
N GLY A 65 -8.37 -9.58 -5.88
CA GLY A 65 -6.99 -9.64 -5.41
C GLY A 65 -6.50 -8.27 -4.95
N PRO A 66 -5.39 -8.24 -4.18
CA PRO A 66 -4.86 -7.02 -3.62
C PRO A 66 -4.36 -6.06 -4.70
N TYR A 67 -4.39 -4.76 -4.41
CA TYR A 67 -3.94 -3.70 -5.31
C TYR A 67 -4.66 -3.69 -6.67
N ARG A 68 -5.96 -4.01 -6.67
CA ARG A 68 -6.80 -3.95 -7.88
C ARG A 68 -7.79 -2.80 -7.84
N ASN A 69 -8.56 -2.68 -6.76
CA ASN A 69 -9.59 -1.66 -6.61
C ASN A 69 -9.02 -0.38 -5.96
N GLY A 70 -8.86 0.66 -6.77
CA GLY A 70 -8.14 1.87 -6.38
C GLY A 70 -7.41 2.55 -7.54
N ARG A 71 -6.39 3.34 -7.20
CA ARG A 71 -5.51 4.04 -8.14
C ARG A 71 -4.11 4.29 -7.54
N TRP A 72 -3.15 4.56 -8.41
CA TRP A 72 -1.82 5.03 -8.01
C TRP A 72 -1.75 6.56 -8.05
N PHE A 73 -1.04 7.15 -7.10
CA PHE A 73 -0.61 8.54 -7.20
C PHE A 73 0.78 8.74 -6.60
N SER A 74 1.46 9.78 -7.09
CA SER A 74 2.82 10.12 -6.64
C SER A 74 2.77 10.95 -5.36
N THR A 75 3.66 10.62 -4.42
CA THR A 75 3.85 11.33 -3.15
C THR A 75 5.33 11.52 -2.87
N ASP A 76 5.67 12.27 -1.82
CA ASP A 76 7.05 12.37 -1.31
C ASP A 76 7.61 11.02 -0.85
N ASP A 77 6.76 10.06 -0.50
CA ASP A 77 7.15 8.70 -0.15
C ASP A 77 7.24 7.77 -1.36
N GLY A 78 6.92 8.26 -2.56
CA GLY A 78 6.87 7.50 -3.81
C GLY A 78 5.45 7.12 -4.22
N TRP A 79 5.30 5.99 -4.91
CA TRP A 79 4.01 5.52 -5.41
C TRP A 79 3.13 5.03 -4.26
N TYR A 80 2.06 5.77 -4.01
CA TYR A 80 1.04 5.46 -3.03
C TYR A 80 -0.15 4.78 -3.69
N TRP A 81 -0.62 3.70 -3.05
CA TRP A 81 -1.84 3.03 -3.45
C TRP A 81 -3.05 3.61 -2.72
N ASP A 82 -3.91 4.30 -3.46
CA ASP A 82 -5.21 4.80 -2.98
C ASP A 82 -6.25 3.70 -3.19
N SER A 83 -6.62 3.00 -2.13
CA SER A 83 -7.61 1.95 -2.23
C SER A 83 -9.02 2.47 -2.05
N ASP A 84 -9.95 1.94 -2.86
CA ASP A 84 -11.39 2.14 -2.69
C ASP A 84 -12.01 1.15 -1.67
N GLU A 85 -11.18 0.36 -0.98
CA GLU A 85 -11.61 -0.61 0.02
C GLU A 85 -11.42 -0.03 1.44
N ASP A 86 -12.44 -0.14 2.29
CA ASP A 86 -12.48 0.50 3.61
C ASP A 86 -11.34 0.07 4.57
N TYR A 87 -10.75 -1.11 4.34
CA TYR A 87 -9.60 -1.63 5.09
C TYR A 87 -8.24 -1.23 4.50
N GLY A 88 -8.23 -0.54 3.36
CA GLY A 88 -7.03 -0.30 2.57
C GLY A 88 -5.97 0.50 3.31
N TYR A 89 -6.39 1.44 4.17
CA TYR A 89 -5.51 2.24 5.02
C TYR A 89 -4.62 1.40 5.95
N ILE A 90 -5.01 0.15 6.26
CA ILE A 90 -4.19 -0.84 6.97
C ILE A 90 -3.55 -1.81 5.98
N ALA A 91 -4.37 -2.58 5.25
CA ALA A 91 -3.90 -3.80 4.60
C ALA A 91 -2.98 -3.56 3.39
N TYR A 92 -2.96 -2.34 2.83
CA TYR A 92 -2.06 -1.98 1.72
C TYR A 92 -0.80 -1.23 2.15
N HIS A 93 -0.77 -0.73 3.39
CA HIS A 93 0.35 0.06 3.88
C HIS A 93 1.13 -0.61 5.00
N TYR A 94 0.49 -1.55 5.70
CA TYR A 94 1.05 -2.40 6.73
C TYR A 94 0.97 -3.85 6.27
N GLY A 95 1.97 -4.68 6.58
CA GLY A 95 1.94 -6.12 6.27
C GLY A 95 2.21 -6.52 4.83
N ARG A 96 1.88 -7.77 4.49
CA ARG A 96 2.18 -8.43 3.21
C ARG A 96 1.01 -9.30 2.76
N TRP A 97 0.86 -9.49 1.46
CA TRP A 97 -0.18 -10.36 0.92
C TRP A 97 0.41 -11.68 0.44
N LEU A 98 -0.18 -12.78 0.88
CA LEU A 98 0.18 -14.15 0.52
C LEU A 98 -1.00 -14.79 -0.20
N TYR A 99 -0.74 -15.47 -1.31
CA TYR A 99 -1.74 -16.36 -1.89
C TYR A 99 -1.59 -17.75 -1.25
N ASP A 100 -2.59 -18.17 -0.51
CA ASP A 100 -2.71 -19.50 0.07
C ASP A 100 -3.62 -20.37 -0.79
N ASP A 101 -3.26 -21.63 -1.02
CA ASP A 101 -4.01 -22.52 -1.94
C ASP A 101 -5.43 -22.83 -1.45
N TYR A 102 -5.68 -22.77 -0.14
CA TYR A 102 -6.98 -23.05 0.46
C TYR A 102 -7.80 -21.78 0.66
N TYR A 103 -7.18 -20.72 1.19
CA TYR A 103 -7.87 -19.46 1.53
C TYR A 103 -7.85 -18.42 0.40
N GLY A 104 -7.04 -18.60 -0.64
CA GLY A 104 -6.76 -17.57 -1.64
C GLY A 104 -5.88 -16.46 -1.05
N TRP A 105 -6.09 -15.22 -1.50
CA TRP A 105 -5.36 -14.06 -0.97
C TRP A 105 -5.66 -13.82 0.51
N VAL A 106 -4.61 -13.89 1.33
CA VAL A 106 -4.62 -13.57 2.75
C VAL A 106 -3.55 -12.54 3.07
N TRP A 107 -3.82 -11.71 4.07
CA TRP A 107 -2.91 -10.68 4.55
C TRP A 107 -2.21 -11.14 5.82
N VAL A 108 -0.89 -10.98 5.83
CA VAL A 108 -0.02 -11.23 6.98
C VAL A 108 0.33 -9.88 7.61
N PRO A 109 0.02 -9.67 8.90
CA PRO A 109 0.29 -8.40 9.57
C PRO A 109 1.77 -8.01 9.57
N GLY A 110 2.04 -6.72 9.48
CA GLY A 110 3.37 -6.13 9.64
C GLY A 110 3.28 -4.72 10.22
N SER A 111 4.26 -4.31 11.02
CA SER A 111 4.22 -3.06 11.77
C SER A 111 4.84 -1.86 11.04
N VAL A 112 5.56 -2.10 9.94
CA VAL A 112 6.23 -1.05 9.17
C VAL A 112 5.30 -0.52 8.08
N TRP A 113 5.08 0.79 8.08
CA TRP A 113 4.32 1.49 7.05
C TRP A 113 5.15 1.72 5.78
N ALA A 114 4.53 1.58 4.61
CA ALA A 114 5.03 2.07 3.32
C ALA A 114 3.85 2.59 2.48
N PRO A 115 4.09 3.45 1.47
CA PRO A 115 3.01 3.93 0.60
C PRO A 115 2.36 2.80 -0.21
N ALA A 116 3.10 1.72 -0.47
CA ALA A 116 2.59 0.41 -0.91
C ALA A 116 3.68 -0.64 -0.74
N TRP A 117 3.29 -1.90 -0.51
CA TRP A 117 4.19 -3.06 -0.51
C TRP A 117 3.93 -3.93 -1.74
N VAL A 118 4.51 -3.51 -2.87
CA VAL A 118 4.45 -4.19 -4.17
C VAL A 118 5.82 -4.38 -4.79
N ASP A 119 5.99 -5.46 -5.54
CA ASP A 119 7.08 -5.59 -6.50
C ASP A 119 6.67 -4.93 -7.81
N TRP A 120 7.66 -4.40 -8.54
CA TRP A 120 7.42 -3.63 -9.76
C TRP A 120 8.01 -4.31 -10.98
N ARG A 121 7.26 -4.23 -12.07
CA ARG A 121 7.71 -4.60 -13.41
C ARG A 121 7.40 -3.52 -14.40
N TYR A 122 8.24 -3.40 -15.42
CA TYR A 122 8.04 -2.42 -16.47
C TYR A 122 8.73 -2.80 -17.78
N ASP A 123 8.21 -2.26 -18.87
CA ASP A 123 8.90 -2.13 -20.16
C ASP A 123 8.59 -0.73 -20.74
N ASP A 124 8.73 -0.56 -22.05
CA ASP A 124 8.48 0.72 -22.73
C ASP A 124 6.98 1.05 -22.83
N ASP A 125 6.10 0.05 -22.73
CA ASP A 125 4.65 0.19 -22.95
C ASP A 125 3.82 0.04 -21.67
N TYR A 126 4.26 -0.84 -20.77
CA TYR A 126 3.53 -1.29 -19.60
C TYR A 126 4.29 -1.06 -18.31
N ILE A 127 3.52 -0.70 -17.29
CA ILE A 127 3.90 -0.80 -15.88
C ILE A 127 3.05 -1.88 -15.23
N GLY A 128 3.65 -2.62 -14.31
CA GLY A 128 2.94 -3.62 -13.54
C GLY A 128 3.44 -3.74 -12.12
N TRP A 129 2.55 -4.25 -11.28
CA TRP A 129 2.79 -4.48 -9.88
C TRP A 129 2.21 -5.82 -9.43
N ALA A 130 2.88 -6.43 -8.46
CA ALA A 130 2.38 -7.59 -7.74
C ALA A 130 2.55 -7.33 -6.24
N PRO A 131 1.64 -7.80 -5.37
CA PRO A 131 1.82 -7.68 -3.93
C PRO A 131 3.16 -8.30 -3.48
N LEU A 132 3.83 -7.65 -2.53
CA LEU A 132 4.96 -8.27 -1.85
C LEU A 132 4.44 -9.32 -0.86
N PRO A 133 4.98 -10.54 -0.93
CA PRO A 133 4.66 -11.61 0.02
C PRO A 133 5.48 -11.53 1.31
N PRO A 134 5.13 -12.32 2.34
CA PRO A 134 5.77 -12.27 3.66
C PRO A 134 7.28 -12.52 3.66
N TYR A 135 7.79 -13.28 2.70
CA TYR A 135 9.21 -13.57 2.54
C TYR A 135 9.97 -12.50 1.73
N ALA A 136 9.30 -11.42 1.30
CA ALA A 136 9.94 -10.23 0.75
C ALA A 136 10.16 -9.19 1.85
N GLU A 137 11.36 -9.25 2.44
CA GLU A 137 11.76 -8.42 3.57
C GLU A 137 12.36 -7.09 3.11
N PHE A 138 12.09 -6.04 3.87
CA PHE A 138 12.68 -4.72 3.64
C PHE A 138 13.85 -4.51 4.61
N SER A 139 15.00 -4.12 4.06
CA SER A 139 16.18 -3.74 4.83
C SER A 139 16.64 -2.33 4.45
N ILE A 140 16.89 -1.49 5.46
CA ILE A 140 17.42 -0.14 5.27
C ILE A 140 18.76 -0.22 4.54
N GLY A 141 18.92 0.56 3.47
CA GLY A 141 20.13 0.60 2.64
C GLY A 141 20.23 -0.50 1.57
N ILE A 142 19.35 -1.51 1.60
CA ILE A 142 19.31 -2.61 0.61
C ILE A 142 18.03 -2.55 -0.22
N GLY A 143 16.89 -2.22 0.39
CA GLY A 143 15.58 -2.31 -0.24
C GLY A 143 14.93 -3.66 0.03
N ILE A 144 14.27 -4.25 -0.97
CA ILE A 144 13.60 -5.55 -0.84
C ILE A 144 14.54 -6.72 -1.13
N SER A 145 14.52 -7.74 -0.29
CA SER A 145 15.21 -9.02 -0.51
C SER A 145 14.29 -10.20 -0.19
N PHE A 146 14.39 -11.28 -0.96
CA PHE A 146 13.60 -12.49 -0.75
C PHE A 146 14.36 -13.48 0.13
N THR A 147 13.72 -13.98 1.19
CA THR A 147 14.31 -14.95 2.12
C THR A 147 14.22 -16.40 1.63
N ASN A 148 13.55 -16.63 0.51
CA ASN A 148 13.42 -17.93 -0.14
C ASN A 148 13.44 -17.80 -1.67
N ASN A 149 13.42 -18.93 -2.37
CA ASN A 149 13.36 -19.00 -3.83
C ASN A 149 11.93 -18.82 -4.36
N PHE A 150 11.17 -17.87 -3.81
CA PHE A 150 9.85 -17.62 -4.34
C PHE A 150 9.91 -17.06 -5.75
N HIS A 151 8.96 -17.51 -6.57
CA HIS A 151 8.80 -17.05 -7.94
C HIS A 151 7.35 -16.63 -8.16
N TYR A 152 7.17 -15.40 -8.60
CA TYR A 152 5.86 -14.93 -9.05
C TYR A 152 5.42 -15.70 -10.29
N GLY A 153 4.20 -16.22 -10.26
CA GLY A 153 3.47 -16.55 -11.48
C GLY A 153 2.95 -15.26 -12.14
N TYR A 154 2.79 -15.24 -13.47
CA TYR A 154 2.29 -14.06 -14.19
C TYR A 154 0.91 -13.59 -13.71
N ASN A 155 0.11 -14.48 -13.10
CA ASN A 155 -1.22 -14.15 -12.55
C ASN A 155 -1.18 -13.26 -11.31
N TYR A 156 -0.03 -13.14 -10.64
CA TYR A 156 0.14 -12.23 -9.49
C TYR A 156 0.20 -10.77 -9.93
N TRP A 157 0.47 -10.52 -11.22
CA TRP A 157 0.74 -9.20 -11.74
C TRP A 157 -0.51 -8.55 -12.31
N ASN A 158 -0.69 -7.29 -11.95
CA ASN A 158 -1.55 -6.35 -12.65
C ASN A 158 -0.67 -5.53 -13.59
N PHE A 159 -1.08 -5.37 -14.84
CA PHE A 159 -0.37 -4.56 -15.84
C PHE A 159 -1.33 -3.59 -16.50
N VAL A 160 -0.87 -2.37 -16.73
CA VAL A 160 -1.58 -1.32 -17.48
C VAL A 160 -0.58 -0.57 -18.36
N SER A 161 -1.08 0.10 -19.39
CA SER A 161 -0.25 1.08 -20.11
C SER A 161 0.06 2.27 -19.20
N TYR A 162 1.21 2.91 -19.41
CA TYR A 162 1.60 4.10 -18.64
C TYR A 162 0.52 5.20 -18.62
N THR A 163 -0.18 5.39 -19.74
CA THR A 163 -1.28 6.36 -19.86
C THR A 163 -2.44 6.14 -18.90
N ASN A 164 -2.63 4.90 -18.42
CA ASN A 164 -3.73 4.53 -17.53
C ASN A 164 -3.27 4.26 -16.10
N PHE A 165 -1.98 4.41 -15.80
CA PHE A 165 -1.41 3.99 -14.51
C PHE A 165 -2.02 4.71 -13.31
N CYS A 166 -2.26 6.02 -13.44
CA CYS A 166 -2.87 6.86 -12.40
C CYS A 166 -4.39 7.04 -12.61
N SER A 167 -5.03 6.29 -13.51
CA SER A 167 -6.47 6.40 -13.75
C SER A 167 -7.25 6.03 -12.48
N PRO A 168 -8.32 6.76 -12.14
CA PRO A 168 -9.28 6.30 -11.14
C PRO A 168 -9.82 4.92 -11.53
N ASN A 169 -10.00 4.02 -10.57
CA ASN A 169 -10.45 2.64 -10.82
C ASN A 169 -9.56 1.92 -11.85
N VAL A 170 -8.25 1.84 -11.56
CA VAL A 170 -7.22 1.37 -12.49
C VAL A 170 -7.49 -0.05 -13.03
N TYR A 171 -8.25 -0.88 -12.29
CA TYR A 171 -8.62 -2.23 -12.72
C TYR A 171 -9.36 -2.29 -14.06
N ASN A 172 -10.07 -1.22 -14.46
CA ASN A 172 -10.76 -1.15 -15.74
C ASN A 172 -9.80 -1.17 -16.95
N TYR A 173 -8.51 -0.90 -16.72
CA TYR A 173 -7.49 -0.81 -17.74
C TYR A 173 -6.49 -1.98 -17.71
N PHE A 174 -6.74 -2.98 -16.88
CA PHE A 174 -5.85 -4.14 -16.78
C PHE A 174 -5.71 -4.86 -18.11
N ALA A 175 -4.45 -5.15 -18.46
CA ALA A 175 -4.14 -6.00 -19.59
C ALA A 175 -4.87 -7.34 -19.45
N SER A 176 -5.54 -7.75 -20.52
CA SER A 176 -6.33 -8.98 -20.49
C SER A 176 -5.46 -10.20 -20.20
N ASN A 177 -6.04 -11.21 -19.56
CA ASN A 177 -5.34 -12.45 -19.21
C ASN A 177 -4.70 -13.14 -20.42
N LYS A 178 -5.25 -12.94 -21.63
CA LYS A 178 -4.68 -13.45 -22.90
C LYS A 178 -3.29 -12.90 -23.21
N PHE A 179 -3.00 -11.65 -22.83
CA PHE A 179 -1.72 -11.00 -23.12
C PHE A 179 -0.81 -10.87 -21.90
N LYS A 180 -1.34 -11.05 -20.69
CA LYS A 180 -0.62 -10.90 -19.42
C LYS A 180 0.68 -11.70 -19.37
N TYR A 181 0.67 -12.96 -19.81
CA TYR A 181 1.89 -13.78 -19.88
C TYR A 181 2.97 -13.17 -20.79
N ARG A 182 2.57 -12.65 -21.95
CA ARG A 182 3.51 -12.01 -22.90
C ARG A 182 4.12 -10.75 -22.32
N ILE A 183 3.32 -9.90 -21.67
CA ILE A 183 3.80 -8.69 -20.99
C ILE A 183 4.75 -9.08 -19.86
N TYR A 184 4.36 -10.04 -19.02
CA TYR A 184 5.22 -10.57 -17.96
C TYR A 184 6.58 -11.03 -18.51
N SER A 185 6.61 -11.78 -19.62
CA SER A 185 7.85 -12.29 -20.20
C SER A 185 8.81 -11.23 -20.75
N LYS A 186 8.33 -10.03 -21.08
CA LYS A 186 9.12 -8.94 -21.68
C LYS A 186 9.53 -7.85 -20.70
N THR A 187 8.73 -7.66 -19.66
CA THR A 187 8.98 -6.67 -18.61
C THR A 187 10.17 -7.05 -17.74
N LYS A 188 10.79 -6.05 -17.12
CA LYS A 188 11.94 -6.19 -16.20
C LYS A 188 11.51 -5.83 -14.79
N TYR A 189 12.15 -6.42 -13.79
CA TYR A 189 11.94 -6.07 -12.38
C TYR A 189 12.52 -4.69 -12.04
N ARG A 190 11.89 -3.99 -11.09
CA ARG A 190 12.39 -2.74 -10.51
C ARG A 190 12.26 -2.77 -8.99
N ASN A 191 13.38 -2.80 -8.29
CA ASN A 191 13.41 -2.66 -6.83
C ASN A 191 13.96 -1.28 -6.49
N ASN A 192 13.08 -0.36 -6.10
CA ASN A 192 13.42 1.03 -5.79
C ASN A 192 12.86 1.44 -4.42
N TYR A 193 13.08 0.57 -3.44
CA TYR A 193 12.77 0.83 -2.04
C TYR A 193 13.96 1.46 -1.33
N SER A 194 13.69 2.50 -0.54
CA SER A 194 14.71 3.15 0.29
C SER A 194 14.09 3.59 1.62
N TYR A 195 14.91 4.18 2.49
CA TYR A 195 14.48 4.71 3.78
C TYR A 195 14.96 6.14 3.90
N ASN A 196 14.07 7.07 4.22
CA ASN A 196 14.41 8.47 4.36
C ASN A 196 13.57 9.12 5.46
N ARG A 197 14.21 9.90 6.35
CA ARG A 197 13.54 10.66 7.43
C ARG A 197 12.53 9.84 8.25
N GLY A 198 12.87 8.59 8.56
CA GLY A 198 12.01 7.73 9.36
C GLY A 198 10.95 6.96 8.56
N ARG A 199 10.89 7.12 7.24
CA ARG A 199 9.83 6.59 6.37
C ARG A 199 10.41 5.69 5.29
N VAL A 200 9.67 4.61 4.98
CA VAL A 200 9.93 3.79 3.80
C VAL A 200 9.49 4.58 2.57
N ILE A 201 10.38 4.64 1.58
CA ILE A 201 10.12 5.28 0.29
C ILE A 201 10.06 4.18 -0.77
N ASN A 202 8.96 4.10 -1.51
CA ASN A 202 8.76 3.17 -2.63
C ASN A 202 8.64 3.97 -3.92
N ARG A 203 9.76 4.26 -4.59
CA ARG A 203 9.76 5.02 -5.85
C ARG A 203 9.27 4.21 -7.05
N GLY A 204 9.18 2.88 -6.90
CA GLY A 204 8.81 1.97 -7.97
C GLY A 204 9.51 2.24 -9.30
N VAL A 205 8.70 2.36 -10.36
CA VAL A 205 9.15 2.69 -11.72
C VAL A 205 9.13 4.20 -11.89
N ASP A 206 10.21 4.75 -12.43
CA ASP A 206 10.28 6.17 -12.76
C ASP A 206 9.46 6.43 -14.03
N LEU A 207 8.60 7.45 -14.01
CA LEU A 207 7.76 7.88 -15.15
C LEU A 207 8.36 9.08 -15.87
#